data_AF-A0A9E3ALC8-F1
#
_entry.id   AF-A0A9E3ALC8-F1
#
_cell.length_a   1.000
_cell.length_b   1.000
_cell.length_c   1.000
_cell.angle_alpha   90.00
_cell.angle_beta   90.00
_cell.angle_gamma   90.00
#
_symmetry.space_group_name_H-M   'P 1'
#
loop_
_entity.id
_entity.type
_entity.pdbx_description
1 polymer ?
#
loop_
_entity_poly.entity_id
_entity_poly.type
_entity_poly.pdbx_seq_one_letter_code
_entity_poly.pdbx_strand_id
1 'polypeptide(L)' 'MSVQNIRDGLLVTLVLRYEQDPDQFITLSRQTVDSSSARLAVAELRNEGLVEEKIRGVIRLTPLGYRKYKNAPLPYAYAG' A
#
# COMPACT_ATOMS: atom_id res chain seq x y z
N MET A 1 6.35 -9.97 -12.82
CA MET A 1 5.46 -8.89 -12.33
C MET A 1 6.25 -7.60 -12.30
N SER A 2 5.72 -6.51 -12.86
CA SER A 2 6.33 -5.18 -12.75
C SER A 2 6.20 -4.66 -11.31
N VAL A 3 7.11 -3.79 -10.88
CA VAL A 3 7.05 -3.10 -9.57
C VAL A 3 5.72 -2.34 -9.43
N GLN A 4 5.22 -1.75 -10.52
CA GLN A 4 3.95 -1.02 -10.55
C GLN A 4 2.76 -1.92 -10.20
N ASN A 5 2.66 -3.13 -10.74
CA ASN A 5 1.56 -4.05 -10.41
C ASN A 5 1.58 -4.47 -8.93
N ILE A 6 2.78 -4.65 -8.36
CA ILE A 6 2.93 -4.96 -6.92
C ILE A 6 2.51 -3.76 -6.07
N ARG A 7 2.91 -2.56 -6.48
CA ARG A 7 2.57 -1.30 -5.81
C ARG A 7 1.05 -1.08 -5.78
N ASP A 8 0.38 -1.27 -6.90
CA ASP A 8 -1.07 -1.08 -7.01
C ASP A 8 -1.83 -2.10 -6.17
N GLY A 9 -1.44 -3.38 -6.22
CA GLY A 9 -2.05 -4.42 -5.38
C GLY A 9 -1.87 -4.18 -3.88
N LEU A 10 -0.70 -3.69 -3.47
CA LEU A 10 -0.44 -3.27 -2.08
C LEU A 10 -1.33 -2.11 -1.67
N LEU A 11 -1.44 -1.07 -2.52
CA LEU A 11 -2.29 0.09 -2.26
C LEU A 11 -3.76 -0.29 -2.10
N VAL A 12 -4.32 -1.13 -2.99
CA VAL A 12 -5.71 -1.60 -2.86
C VAL A 12 -5.94 -2.29 -1.53
N THR A 13 -5.04 -3.20 -1.16
CA THR A 13 -5.13 -3.91 0.12
C THR A 13 -5.11 -2.95 1.31
N LEU A 14 -4.22 -1.95 1.26
CA LEU A 14 -4.09 -0.94 2.30
C LEU A 14 -5.31 -0.02 2.40
N VAL A 15 -5.93 0.34 1.28
CA VAL A 15 -7.16 1.15 1.24
C VAL A 15 -8.32 0.41 1.89
N LEU A 16 -8.56 -0.85 1.51
CA LEU A 16 -9.62 -1.67 2.10
C LEU A 16 -9.45 -1.80 3.63
N ARG A 17 -8.20 -1.88 4.09
CA ARG A 17 -7.87 -1.95 5.53
C ARG A 17 -8.07 -0.61 6.22
N TYR A 18 -7.67 0.48 5.58
CA TYR A 18 -7.88 1.83 6.11
C TYR A 18 -9.37 2.19 6.26
N GLU A 19 -10.22 1.70 5.36
CA GLU A 19 -11.68 1.90 5.46
C GLU A 19 -12.32 1.10 6.61
N GLN A 20 -11.71 -0.01 7.01
CA GLN A 20 -12.13 -0.79 8.18
C GLN A 20 -11.61 -0.19 9.48
N ASP A 21 -10.31 0.12 9.52
CA ASP A 21 -9.62 0.71 10.65
C ASP A 21 -8.40 1.52 10.15
N PRO A 22 -8.44 2.86 10.19
CA PRO A 22 -7.37 3.70 9.69
C PRO A 22 -6.08 3.64 10.52
N ASP A 23 -6.16 3.19 11.78
CA ASP A 23 -5.02 3.09 12.66
C ASP A 23 -4.35 1.71 12.62
N GLN A 24 -4.97 0.74 11.92
CA GLN A 24 -4.46 -0.62 11.84
C GLN A 24 -3.24 -0.74 10.91
N PHE A 25 -2.17 -1.30 11.46
CA PHE A 25 -1.05 -1.78 10.67
C PHE A 25 -1.32 -3.19 10.15
N ILE A 26 -0.96 -3.43 8.88
CA ILE A 26 -0.96 -4.77 8.29
C ILE A 26 0.45 -5.34 8.27
N THR A 27 0.53 -6.66 8.45
CA THR A 27 1.77 -7.41 8.26
C THR A 27 1.78 -8.01 6.88
N LEU A 28 2.77 -7.64 6.07
CA LEU A 28 3.03 -8.22 4.77
C LEU A 28 3.49 -9.66 4.93
N SER A 29 3.13 -10.52 3.97
CA SER A 29 3.61 -11.89 3.96
C SER A 29 5.14 -11.94 3.81
N ARG A 30 5.75 -13.01 4.30
CA ARG A 30 7.20 -13.23 4.19
C ARG A 30 7.67 -13.18 2.73
N GLN A 31 6.89 -13.72 1.80
CA GLN A 31 7.17 -13.66 0.36
C GLN A 31 7.25 -12.21 -0.16
N THR A 32 6.35 -11.33 0.29
CA THR A 32 6.37 -9.91 -0.06
C THR A 32 7.55 -9.19 0.58
N VAL A 33 7.91 -9.50 1.82
CA VAL A 33 9.07 -8.89 2.50
C VAL A 33 10.40 -9.34 1.90
N ASP A 34 10.48 -10.57 1.40
CA ASP A 34 11.68 -11.16 0.81
C ASP A 34 11.90 -10.70 -0.64
N SER A 35 10.82 -10.34 -1.35
CA SER A 35 10.87 -9.78 -2.71
C SER A 35 11.52 -8.39 -2.76
N SER A 36 12.61 -8.27 -3.52
CA SER A 36 13.30 -6.98 -3.75
C SER A 36 12.38 -5.93 -4.38
N SER A 37 11.58 -6.33 -5.37
CA SER A 37 10.63 -5.45 -6.06
C SER A 37 9.53 -4.94 -5.13
N ALA A 38 9.03 -5.80 -4.23
CA ALA A 38 8.02 -5.38 -3.26
C ALA A 38 8.60 -4.45 -2.19
N ARG A 39 9.83 -4.70 -1.73
CA ARG A 39 10.53 -3.77 -0.83
C ARG A 39 10.74 -2.40 -1.48
N LEU A 40 11.10 -2.37 -2.77
CA LEU A 40 11.23 -1.13 -3.53
C LEU A 40 9.89 -0.37 -3.56
N ALA A 41 8.79 -1.06 -3.90
CA ALA A 41 7.46 -0.46 -3.94
C ALA A 41 7.04 0.13 -2.58
N VAL A 42 7.27 -0.59 -1.48
CA VAL A 42 6.99 -0.08 -0.12
C VAL A 42 7.85 1.15 0.20
N ALA A 43 9.14 1.11 -0.16
CA ALA A 43 10.03 2.25 0.06
C ALA A 43 9.61 3.48 -0.75
N GLU A 44 9.18 3.32 -2.00
CA GLU A 44 8.63 4.41 -2.81
C GLU A 44 7.37 5.02 -2.18
N LEU A 45 6.40 4.19 -1.78
CA LEU A 45 5.17 4.65 -1.14
C LEU A 45 5.44 5.39 0.18
N ARG A 46 6.42 4.91 0.95
CA ARG A 46 6.86 5.56 2.20
C ARG A 46 7.55 6.89 1.93
N ASN A 47 8.43 6.95 0.93
CA ASN A 47 9.12 8.18 0.54
C ASN A 47 8.13 9.23 -0.01
N GLU A 48 7.05 8.80 -0.66
CA GLU A 48 5.94 9.67 -1.06
C GLU A 48 5.00 10.07 0.10
N GLY A 49 5.20 9.54 1.31
CA GLY A 49 4.36 9.81 2.49
C GLY A 49 2.98 9.15 2.44
N LEU A 50 2.76 8.20 1.53
CA LEU A 50 1.46 7.53 1.37
C LEU A 50 1.30 6.36 2.34
N VAL A 51 2.41 5.81 2.80
CA VAL A 51 2.46 4.66 3.71
C VAL A 51 3.43 4.94 4.84
N GLU A 52 3.06 4.50 6.03
CA GLU A 52 3.96 4.42 7.19
C GLU A 52 4.42 2.97 7.38
N GLU A 53 5.71 2.79 7.66
CA GLU A 53 6.30 1.50 7.99
C GLU A 53 6.86 1.55 9.41
N LYS A 54 6.28 0.77 10.33
CA LYS A 54 6.69 0.75 11.74
C LYS A 54 7.94 -0.10 11.94
N ILE A 55 7.91 -1.30 11.36
CA ILE A 55 9.03 -2.23 11.23
C ILE A 55 8.94 -2.86 9.85
N ARG A 56 10.01 -3.52 9.41
CA ARG A 56 10.07 -4.10 8.07
C ARG A 56 8.86 -5.01 7.79
N GLY A 57 8.08 -4.65 6.78
CA GLY A 57 6.90 -5.40 6.37
C GLY A 57 5.65 -5.17 7.23
N VAL A 58 5.69 -4.26 8.20
CA VAL A 58 4.52 -3.84 8.98
C VAL A 58 4.18 -2.41 8.60
N ILE A 59 3.13 -2.26 7.80
CA ILE A 59 2.82 -1.01 7.12
C ILE A 59 1.36 -0.61 7.31
N ARG A 60 1.07 0.68 7.22
CA ARG A 60 -0.31 1.21 7.15
C ARG A 60 -0.43 2.33 6.12
N LEU A 61 -1.63 2.53 5.62
CA LEU A 61 -1.92 3.68 4.76
C LEU A 61 -1.97 4.96 5.60
N THR A 62 -1.43 6.05 5.09
CA THR A 62 -1.59 7.36 5.72
C THR A 62 -2.88 8.03 5.24
N PRO A 63 -3.41 9.02 5.98
CA PRO A 63 -4.52 9.85 5.49
C PRO A 63 -4.20 10.53 4.14
N LEU A 64 -2.93 10.88 3.90
CA LEU A 64 -2.45 11.41 2.63
C LEU A 64 -2.55 10.35 1.51
N GLY A 65 -2.08 9.13 1.80
CA GLY A 65 -2.18 7.98 0.91
C GLY A 65 -3.62 7.68 0.50
N TYR A 66 -4.53 7.65 1.46
CA TYR A 66 -5.95 7.41 1.22
C TYR A 66 -6.58 8.52 0.36
N ARG A 67 -6.31 9.80 0.66
CA ARG A 67 -6.82 10.93 -0.14
C ARG A 67 -6.28 10.91 -1.57
N LYS A 68 -4.99 10.62 -1.75
CA LYS A 68 -4.36 10.54 -3.08
C LYS A 68 -4.96 9.39 -3.88
N TYR A 69 -5.22 8.25 -3.24
CA TYR A 69 -5.90 7.12 -3.88
C TYR A 69 -7.34 7.47 -4.29
N LYS A 70 -8.13 8.07 -3.38
CA LYS A 70 -9.53 8.44 -3.63
C LYS A 70 -9.69 9.50 -4.72
N ASN A 71 -8.71 10.39 -4.86
CA ASN A 71 -8.70 11.46 -5.86
C ASN A 71 -7.98 11.07 -7.17
N ALA A 72 -7.35 9.89 -7.22
CA ALA A 72 -6.73 9.43 -8.46
C ALA A 72 -7.82 9.11 -9.49
N PRO A 73 -7.68 9.52 -10.76
CA PRO A 73 -8.55 9.06 -11.83
C PRO A 73 -8.44 7.53 -11.89
N LEU A 74 -9.50 6.86 -11.43
CA LEU A 74 -9.55 5.44 -11.13
C LEU A 74 -9.07 4.58 -12.32
N PRO A 75 -8.11 3.66 -12.12
CA PRO A 75 -8.00 2.46 -12.96
C PRO A 75 -8.94 1.34 -12.46
N TYR A 76 -9.54 1.46 -11.27
CA TYR A 76 -10.17 0.33 -10.57
C TYR A 76 -11.59 0.60 -10.07
N ALA A 77 -12.43 1.22 -10.90
CA ALA A 77 -13.89 1.21 -10.72
C ALA A 77 -14.54 -0.19 -10.93
N TYR A 78 -13.75 -1.26 -11.05
CA TYR A 78 -14.19 -2.63 -11.34
C TYR A 78 -13.78 -3.62 -10.24
N ALA A 79 -14.10 -3.31 -8.99
CA ALA A 79 -14.20 -4.32 -7.94
C ALA A 79 -15.62 -4.26 -7.37
N GLY A 80 -16.58 -4.61 -8.22
CA GLY A 80 -17.96 -4.95 -7.88
C GLY A 80 -18.25 -6.33 -8.43
#